data_AF-A0A916GVK3-F1
#
_entry.id   AF-A0A916GVK3-F1
#
_cell.length_a   1.000
_cell.length_b   1.000
_cell.length_c   1.000
_cell.angle_alpha   90.00
_cell.angle_beta   90.00
_cell.angle_gamma   90.00
#
_symmetry.space_group_name_H-M   'P 1'
#
loop_
_entity.id
_entity.type
_entity.pdbx_description
1 polymer ?
#
loop_
_entity_poly.entity_id
_entity_poly.type
_entity_poly.pdbx_seq_one_letter_code
_entity_poly.pdbx_strand_id
1 'polypeptide(L)'
;MRFTQADLFAQDAAERNTLSQSQRVAIRLRLEATLARLEAAPTFPWRDPLDAVHEENRFQRDSEMLGEEGALLWARFDKEMDRLHATQFASDVRAAG
;
A
#
# COMPACT_ATOMS: atom_id res chain seq x y z
N MET A 1 -4.13 -14.57 -49.40
CA MET A 1 -4.95 -14.36 -48.20
C MET A 1 -4.10 -14.70 -46.98
N ARG A 2 -3.86 -13.74 -46.07
CA ARG A 2 -3.09 -13.96 -44.83
C ARG A 2 -4.07 -14.28 -43.72
N PHE A 3 -3.97 -15.47 -43.14
CA PHE A 3 -4.73 -15.85 -41.95
C PHE A 3 -4.01 -15.26 -40.73
N THR A 4 -4.64 -14.30 -40.05
CA THR A 4 -4.21 -13.86 -38.72
C THR A 4 -4.66 -14.91 -37.72
N GLN A 5 -3.74 -15.75 -37.26
CA GLN A 5 -3.99 -16.68 -36.18
C GLN A 5 -4.06 -15.87 -34.87
N ALA A 6 -5.24 -15.82 -34.25
CA ALA A 6 -5.38 -15.28 -32.91
C ALA A 6 -4.59 -16.16 -31.94
N ASP A 7 -3.68 -15.56 -31.19
CA ASP A 7 -2.93 -16.25 -30.15
C ASP A 7 -3.88 -16.58 -28.99
N LEU A 8 -4.32 -17.84 -28.94
CA LEU A 8 -5.22 -18.39 -27.93
C LEU A 8 -4.61 -18.39 -26.52
N PHE A 9 -3.29 -18.22 -26.39
CA PHE A 9 -2.62 -18.12 -25.08
C PHE A 9 -2.49 -16.68 -24.57
N ALA A 10 -2.67 -15.68 -25.44
CA ALA A 10 -2.61 -14.27 -25.06
C ALA A 10 -3.84 -13.80 -24.27
N GLN A 11 -5.03 -14.36 -24.55
CA GLN A 11 -6.29 -14.01 -23.87
C GLN A 11 -6.25 -14.37 -22.38
N ASP A 12 -5.60 -15.48 -22.08
CA ASP A 12 -5.59 -16.11 -20.77
C ASP A 12 -4.66 -15.35 -19.78
N ALA A 13 -3.67 -14.59 -20.26
CA ALA A 13 -2.78 -13.80 -19.42
C ALA A 13 -3.39 -12.45 -18.98
N ALA A 14 -4.26 -11.85 -19.82
CA ALA A 14 -4.91 -10.58 -19.54
C ALA A 14 -6.10 -10.74 -18.58
N GLU A 15 -6.93 -11.78 -18.76
CA GLU A 15 -8.07 -12.08 -17.87
C GLU A 15 -7.60 -12.64 -16.50
N ARG A 16 -6.47 -13.36 -16.45
CA ARG A 16 -5.90 -13.83 -15.16
C ARG A 16 -5.26 -12.72 -14.32
N ASN A 17 -4.85 -11.61 -14.94
CA ASN A 17 -4.23 -10.48 -14.24
C ASN A 17 -5.22 -9.39 -13.80
N THR A 18 -6.49 -9.50 -14.17
CA THR A 18 -7.51 -8.60 -13.65
C THR A 18 -7.99 -9.10 -12.30
N LEU A 19 -7.59 -8.41 -11.22
CA LEU A 19 -8.17 -8.61 -9.88
C LEU A 19 -9.69 -8.61 -9.97
N SER A 20 -10.32 -9.65 -9.44
CA SER A 20 -11.78 -9.68 -9.31
C SER A 20 -12.26 -8.50 -8.46
N GLN A 21 -13.49 -8.05 -8.69
CA GLN A 21 -14.07 -6.95 -7.90
C GLN A 21 -14.03 -7.24 -6.40
N SER A 22 -14.27 -8.48 -5.99
CA SER A 22 -14.19 -8.91 -4.59
C SER A 22 -12.77 -8.78 -4.01
N GLN A 23 -11.74 -9.11 -4.78
CA GLN A 23 -10.34 -8.96 -4.37
C GLN A 23 -9.95 -7.49 -4.28
N ARG A 24 -10.38 -6.65 -5.23
CA ARG A 24 -10.15 -5.19 -5.18
C ARG A 24 -10.76 -4.58 -3.92
N VAL A 25 -12.02 -4.92 -3.61
CA VAL A 25 -12.69 -4.46 -2.38
C VAL A 25 -11.93 -4.94 -1.13
N ALA A 26 -11.49 -6.20 -1.10
CA ALA A 26 -10.76 -6.74 0.04
C ALA A 26 -9.39 -6.06 0.25
N ILE A 27 -8.67 -5.73 -0.84
CA ILE A 27 -7.42 -4.99 -0.79
C ILE A 27 -7.67 -3.56 -0.30
N ARG A 28 -8.66 -2.88 -0.88
CA ARG A 28 -9.06 -1.52 -0.48
C ARG A 28 -9.38 -1.43 1.01
N LEU A 29 -10.25 -2.32 1.51
CA LEU A 29 -10.64 -2.34 2.93
C LEU A 29 -9.43 -2.55 3.85
N ARG A 30 -8.45 -3.36 3.42
CA ARG A 30 -7.22 -3.59 4.18
C ARG A 30 -6.36 -2.34 4.24
N LEU A 31 -6.16 -1.66 3.11
CA LEU A 31 -5.42 -0.40 3.03
C LEU A 31 -6.09 0.68 3.88
N GLU A 32 -7.41 0.82 3.78
CA GLU A 32 -8.20 1.77 4.59
C GLU A 32 -8.10 1.45 6.09
N ALA A 33 -8.11 0.16 6.48
CA ALA A 33 -7.94 -0.24 7.87
C ALA A 33 -6.53 0.07 8.41
N THR A 34 -5.48 -0.18 7.61
CA THR A 34 -4.11 0.21 7.97
C THR A 34 -3.99 1.72 8.12
N LEU A 35 -4.54 2.51 7.18
CA LEU A 35 -4.58 3.96 7.28
C LEU A 35 -5.28 4.44 8.56
N ALA A 36 -6.47 3.93 8.84
CA ALA A 36 -7.21 4.30 10.05
C ALA A 36 -6.41 3.99 11.33
N ARG A 37 -5.66 2.87 11.35
CA ARG A 37 -4.77 2.53 12.46
C ARG A 37 -3.62 3.52 12.61
N LEU A 38 -3.01 3.97 11.50
CA LEU A 38 -1.91 4.94 11.54
C LEU A 38 -2.38 6.34 11.89
N GLU A 39 -3.54 6.76 11.39
CA GLU A 39 -4.16 8.04 11.74
C GLU A 39 -4.54 8.12 13.22
N ALA A 40 -5.03 7.01 13.78
CA ALA A 40 -5.32 6.91 15.20
C ALA A 40 -4.05 6.80 16.08
N ALA A 41 -2.90 6.49 15.49
CA ALA A 41 -1.66 6.39 16.23
C ALA A 41 -1.11 7.80 16.57
N PRO A 42 -0.91 8.11 17.86
CA PRO A 42 -0.38 9.41 18.28
C PRO A 42 1.14 9.53 18.03
N THR A 43 1.84 8.40 17.98
CA THR A 43 3.29 8.31 17.82
C THR A 43 3.67 7.13 16.93
N PHE A 44 4.90 7.12 16.42
CA PHE A 44 5.44 6.02 15.62
C PHE A 44 5.20 4.66 16.31
N PRO A 45 4.38 3.76 15.72
CA PRO A 45 3.91 2.56 16.41
C PRO A 45 4.88 1.38 16.34
N TRP A 46 5.88 1.42 15.46
CA TRP A 46 6.85 0.34 15.28
C TRP A 46 8.06 0.53 16.19
N ARG A 47 8.47 -0.57 16.84
CA ARG A 47 9.69 -0.60 17.67
C ARG A 47 10.93 -0.98 16.86
N ASP A 48 10.75 -1.82 15.84
CA ASP A 48 11.80 -2.22 14.90
C ASP A 48 11.62 -1.44 13.58
N PRO A 49 12.65 -0.73 13.09
CA PRO A 49 12.62 -0.09 11.77
C PRO A 49 12.25 -1.05 10.63
N LEU A 50 12.62 -2.33 10.71
CA LEU A 50 12.27 -3.33 9.69
C LEU A 50 10.77 -3.61 9.65
N ASP A 51 10.06 -3.54 10.78
CA ASP A 51 8.60 -3.75 10.80
C ASP A 51 7.86 -2.61 10.09
N ALA A 52 8.35 -1.37 10.23
CA ALA A 52 7.81 -0.22 9.51
C ALA A 52 8.02 -0.37 8.00
N VAL A 53 9.24 -0.76 7.58
CA VAL A 53 9.57 -1.01 6.17
C VAL A 53 8.74 -2.17 5.60
N HIS A 54 8.52 -3.24 6.36
CA HIS A 54 7.67 -4.34 5.92
C HIS A 54 6.21 -3.92 5.72
N GLU A 55 5.68 -3.07 6.59
CA GLU A 55 4.33 -2.53 6.44
C GLU A 55 4.23 -1.63 5.21
N GLU A 56 5.20 -0.73 5.02
CA GLU A 56 5.28 0.15 3.85
C GLU A 56 5.33 -0.66 2.54
N ASN A 57 6.20 -1.66 2.45
CA ASN A 57 6.29 -2.53 1.27
C ASN A 57 4.97 -3.29 1.01
N ARG A 58 4.28 -3.72 2.07
CA ARG A 58 2.98 -4.39 1.95
C ARG A 58 1.93 -3.42 1.42
N PHE A 59 1.89 -2.22 1.97
CA PHE A 59 0.95 -1.18 1.58
C PHE A 59 1.19 -0.72 0.15
N GLN A 60 2.46 -0.52 -0.24
CA GLN A 60 2.84 -0.15 -1.59
C GLN A 60 2.36 -1.20 -2.60
N ARG A 61 2.68 -2.47 -2.35
CA ARG A 61 2.28 -3.58 -3.24
C ARG A 61 0.76 -3.67 -3.40
N ASP A 62 0.01 -3.57 -2.31
CA ASP A 62 -1.44 -3.63 -2.32
C ASP A 62 -2.04 -2.38 -3.02
N SER A 63 -1.39 -1.21 -2.92
CA SER A 63 -1.80 0.00 -3.65
C SER A 63 -1.50 -0.07 -5.16
N GLU A 64 -0.34 -0.59 -5.56
CA GLU A 64 0.03 -0.81 -6.96
C GLU A 64 -0.94 -1.78 -7.64
N MET A 65 -1.38 -2.81 -6.91
CA MET A 65 -2.41 -3.75 -7.36
C MET A 65 -3.76 -3.08 -7.66
N LEU A 66 -4.10 -1.97 -6.99
CA LEU A 66 -5.33 -1.22 -7.24
C LEU A 66 -5.21 -0.16 -8.35
N GLY A 67 -4.00 0.15 -8.81
CA GLY A 67 -3.76 1.18 -9.83
C GLY A 67 -4.09 2.60 -9.33
N GLU A 68 -4.87 3.36 -10.09
CA GLU A 68 -5.18 4.78 -9.79
C GLU A 68 -5.84 4.98 -8.42
N GLU A 69 -6.73 4.07 -8.02
CA GLU A 69 -7.38 4.11 -6.71
C GLU A 69 -6.35 3.94 -5.58
N GLY A 70 -5.41 3.02 -5.78
CA GLY A 70 -4.33 2.78 -4.82
C GLY A 70 -3.37 3.95 -4.71
N ALA A 71 -3.11 4.69 -5.79
CA ALA A 71 -2.24 5.86 -5.76
C ALA A 71 -2.73 6.96 -4.80
N LEU A 72 -4.05 7.16 -4.71
CA LEU A 72 -4.65 8.10 -3.74
C LEU A 72 -4.49 7.61 -2.30
N LEU A 73 -4.62 6.30 -2.07
CA LEU A 73 -4.41 5.70 -0.75
C LEU A 73 -2.93 5.75 -0.35
N TRP A 74 -2.02 5.53 -1.29
CA TRP A 74 -0.57 5.66 -1.11
C TRP A 74 -0.19 7.08 -0.69
N ALA A 75 -0.65 8.11 -1.39
CA ALA A 75 -0.36 9.50 -1.04
C ALA A 75 -0.85 9.88 0.37
N ARG A 76 -1.98 9.29 0.81
CA ARG A 76 -2.48 9.48 2.18
C ARG A 76 -1.61 8.75 3.21
N PHE A 77 -1.16 7.55 2.89
CA PHE A 77 -0.26 6.76 3.73
C PHE A 77 1.09 7.46 3.92
N ASP A 78 1.69 7.93 2.83
CA ASP A 78 2.96 8.65 2.81
C ASP A 78 2.93 9.87 3.75
N LYS A 79 1.87 10.68 3.65
CA LYS A 79 1.64 11.82 4.54
C LYS A 79 1.54 11.42 6.02
N GLU A 80 0.86 10.33 6.33
CA GLU A 80 0.73 9.85 7.71
C GLU A 80 2.03 9.25 8.24
N MET A 81 2.81 8.57 7.38
CA MET A 81 4.15 8.10 7.73
C MET A 81 5.09 9.26 8.03
N ASP A 82 5.08 10.33 7.24
CA ASP A 82 5.83 11.56 7.51
C ASP A 82 5.46 12.16 8.88
N ARG A 83 4.15 12.24 9.18
CA ARG A 83 3.67 12.71 10.50
C ARG A 83 4.21 11.82 11.63
N LEU A 84 4.14 10.50 11.48
CA LEU A 84 4.60 9.56 12.50
C LEU A 84 6.13 9.61 12.67
N HIS A 85 6.90 9.69 11.59
CA HIS A 85 8.35 9.86 11.66
C HIS A 85 8.75 11.17 12.35
N ALA A 86 8.04 12.28 12.10
CA ALA A 86 8.28 13.53 12.81
C ALA A 86 8.13 13.39 14.34
N THR A 87 7.22 12.54 14.82
CA THR A 87 7.07 12.27 16.27
C THR A 87 8.19 11.41 16.87
N GLN A 88 8.80 10.52 16.07
CA GLN A 88 9.93 9.70 16.48
C GLN A 88 11.14 10.57 16.79
N PHE A 89 11.53 11.45 15.85
CA PHE A 89 12.67 12.34 16.03
C PHE A 89 12.44 13.42 17.10
N ALA A 90 11.19 13.86 17.31
CA ALA A 90 10.85 14.75 18.42
C ALA A 90 11.00 14.08 19.81
N SER A 91 10.83 12.76 19.87
CA SER A 91 10.96 11.97 21.11
C SER A 91 12.43 11.69 21.44
N ASP A 92 13.25 11.39 20.43
CA ASP A 92 14.70 11.16 20.60
C ASP A 92 15.45 12.43 21.06
N VAL A 93 15.04 13.60 20.58
CA VAL A 93 15.60 14.89 21.02
C VAL A 93 15.29 15.19 22.50
N ARG A 94 14.16 14.70 23.04
CA ARG A 94 13.82 14.87 24.47
C ARG A 94 14.49 13.85 25.40
N ALA A 95 14.89 12.69 24.90
CA ALA A 95 15.56 11.66 25.69
C ALA A 95 17.08 11.92 25.85
N ALA A 96 17.64 12.84 25.06
CA ALA A 96 19.07 13.17 25.04
C ALA A 96 19.45 14.46 25.81
N GLY A 97 18.52 15.05 26.57
CA GLY A 97 18.75 16.23 27.43
C GLY A 97 18.50 15.92 28.90
#